data_AF-A0A842WP34-F1
#
_entry.id   AF-A0A842WP34-F1
#
_cell.length_a   1.000
_cell.length_b   1.000
_cell.length_c   1.000
_cell.angle_alpha   90.00
_cell.angle_beta   90.00
_cell.angle_gamma   90.00
#
_symmetry.space_group_name_H-M   'P 1'
#
loop_
_entity.id
_entity.type
_entity.pdbx_description
1 polymer ?
#
loop_
_entity_poly.entity_id
_entity_poly.type
_entity_poly.pdbx_seq_one_letter_code
_entity_poly.pdbx_strand_id
1 'polypeptide(L)' 'MGSSLLFAGRGQEEPEPEPPTVTELQCQEQDCDFKEIRDFKKGDFILKEVEQECPKCQGLMMIEGIYIVRKEEETPQF' A
#
# COMPACT_ATOMS: atom_id res chain seq x y z
N MET A 1 29.63 1.67 49.54
CA MET A 1 30.63 1.43 48.47
C MET A 1 30.34 0.05 47.94
N GLY A 2 29.67 -0.19 46.82
CA GLY A 2 29.73 0.46 45.52
C GLY A 2 29.96 -0.68 44.51
N SER A 3 29.03 -0.90 43.60
CA SER A 3 29.25 -1.55 42.30
C SER A 3 27.91 -1.65 41.58
N SER A 4 27.73 -0.93 40.48
CA SER A 4 28.15 -1.36 39.14
C SER A 4 27.16 -2.39 38.60
N LEU A 5 26.42 -2.19 37.51
CA LEU A 5 26.39 -1.15 36.50
C LEU A 5 24.93 -1.13 36.00
N LEU A 6 24.39 0.07 35.83
CA LEU A 6 23.15 0.30 35.11
C LEU A 6 23.38 -0.08 33.64
N PHE A 7 22.99 -1.29 33.25
CA PHE A 7 22.67 -1.54 31.85
C PHE A 7 21.30 -0.93 31.58
N ALA A 8 21.29 0.40 31.36
CA ALA A 8 20.15 1.07 30.75
C ALA A 8 19.95 0.40 29.38
N GLY A 9 18.87 -0.37 29.26
CA GLY A 9 18.55 -1.12 28.07
C GLY A 9 18.54 -0.19 26.87
N ARG A 10 19.36 -0.52 25.86
CA ARG A 10 19.07 -0.06 24.50
C ARG A 10 17.78 -0.77 24.14
N GLY A 11 16.66 -0.05 24.28
CA GLY A 11 15.40 -0.47 23.67
C GLY A 11 15.71 -0.79 22.23
N GLN A 12 15.47 -2.03 21.83
CA GLN A 12 15.55 -2.39 20.43
C GLN A 12 14.38 -1.65 19.78
N GLU A 13 14.66 -0.58 19.04
CA GLU A 13 13.65 0.02 18.17
C GLU A 13 13.22 -1.07 17.19
N GLU A 14 11.97 -1.50 17.30
CA GLU A 14 11.41 -2.44 16.34
C GLU A 14 11.51 -1.79 14.95
N PRO A 15 12.11 -2.46 13.95
CA PRO A 15 12.20 -1.90 12.62
C PRO A 15 10.78 -1.63 12.10
N GLU A 16 10.56 -0.42 11.57
CA GLU A 16 9.27 -0.08 10.98
C GLU A 16 8.94 -1.12 9.90
N PRO A 17 7.71 -1.68 9.88
CA PRO A 17 7.32 -2.66 8.87
C PRO A 17 7.51 -2.08 7.48
N GLU A 18 7.99 -2.91 6.55
CA GLU A 18 8.12 -2.50 5.15
C GLU A 18 6.77 -2.00 4.60
N PRO A 19 6.78 -0.90 3.84
CA PRO A 19 5.54 -0.32 3.33
C PRO A 19 4.82 -1.30 2.38
N PRO A 20 3.48 -1.40 2.46
CA PRO A 20 2.73 -2.38 1.67
C PRO A 20 2.75 -2.02 0.19
N THR A 21 2.85 -3.04 -0.67
CA THR A 21 2.63 -2.91 -2.12
C THR A 21 1.16 -3.17 -2.43
N VAL A 22 0.53 -2.23 -3.14
CA VAL A 22 -0.89 -2.29 -3.50
C VAL A 22 -1.06 -2.33 -5.01
N THR A 23 -2.19 -2.87 -5.43
CA THR A 23 -2.68 -2.88 -6.80
C THR A 23 -3.91 -1.96 -6.88
N GLU A 24 -3.89 -1.02 -7.81
CA GLU A 24 -5.03 -0.15 -8.15
C GLU A 24 -5.77 -0.72 -9.36
N LEU A 25 -7.07 -0.92 -9.19
CA LEU A 25 -7.99 -1.34 -10.23
C LEU A 25 -8.90 -0.17 -10.58
N GLN A 26 -9.17 0.00 -11.87
CA GLN A 26 -10.04 1.05 -12.39
C GLN A 26 -11.05 0.49 -13.38
N CYS A 27 -12.28 0.97 -13.28
CA CYS A 27 -13.32 0.69 -14.26
C CYS A 27 -12.98 1.34 -15.60
N GLN A 28 -13.21 0.60 -16.69
CA GLN A 28 -12.87 1.04 -18.05
C GLN A 28 -14.04 1.75 -18.76
N GLU A 29 -15.21 1.82 -18.11
CA GLU A 29 -16.35 2.56 -18.63
C GLU A 29 -16.15 4.06 -18.45
N GLN A 30 -16.34 4.85 -19.52
CA GLN A 30 -16.07 6.30 -19.52
C GLN A 30 -16.97 7.08 -18.56
N ASP A 31 -18.18 6.58 -18.30
CA ASP A 31 -19.16 7.19 -17.39
C ASP A 31 -19.03 6.63 -15.95
N CYS A 32 -17.98 5.86 -15.65
CA CYS A 32 -17.74 5.28 -14.33
C CYS A 32 -16.35 5.62 -13.79
N ASP A 33 -16.31 6.27 -12.62
CA ASP A 33 -15.09 6.69 -11.93
C ASP A 33 -14.62 5.69 -10.85
N PHE A 34 -15.17 4.47 -10.84
CA PHE A 34 -14.90 3.52 -9.77
C PHE A 34 -13.44 3.06 -9.79
N LYS A 35 -12.83 3.12 -8.60
CA LYS A 35 -11.48 2.63 -8.33
C LYS A 35 -11.47 1.80 -7.06
N GLU A 36 -10.60 0.80 -7.05
CA GLU A 36 -10.37 -0.06 -5.90
C GLU A 36 -8.87 -0.24 -5.66
N ILE A 37 -8.44 -0.10 -4.41
CA ILE A 37 -7.06 -0.39 -3.99
C ILE A 37 -7.09 -1.64 -3.13
N ARG A 38 -6.26 -2.62 -3.47
CA ARG A 38 -6.12 -3.88 -2.73
C ARG A 38 -4.66 -4.28 -2.59
N ASP A 39 -4.40 -5.26 -1.72
CA ASP A 39 -3.07 -5.85 -1.62
C ASP A 39 -2.63 -6.46 -2.95
N PHE A 40 -1.35 -6.29 -3.26
CA PHE A 40 -0.72 -6.92 -4.41
C PHE A 40 -0.85 -8.44 -4.33
N LYS A 41 -1.24 -9.07 -5.45
CA LYS A 41 -1.28 -10.52 -5.58
C LYS A 41 -0.31 -10.96 -6.68
N LYS A 42 0.37 -12.09 -6.46
CA LYS A 42 1.26 -12.68 -7.46
C LYS A 42 0.48 -12.91 -8.76
N GLY A 43 1.01 -12.38 -9.86
CA GLY A 43 0.36 -12.45 -11.17
C GLY A 43 -0.49 -11.22 -11.52
N ASP A 44 -0.54 -10.20 -10.65
CA ASP A 44 -0.95 -8.85 -11.05
C ASP A 44 0.12 -8.22 -11.94
N PHE A 45 -0.32 -7.57 -13.01
CA PHE A 45 0.50 -6.75 -13.89
C PHE A 45 -0.35 -5.60 -14.44
N ILE A 46 0.28 -4.50 -14.81
CA ILE A 46 -0.40 -3.30 -15.34
C ILE A 46 -1.05 -3.65 -16.68
N LEU A 47 -2.26 -3.14 -16.93
CA LEU A 47 -3.13 -3.44 -18.07
C LEU A 47 -3.71 -4.86 -18.09
N LYS A 48 -3.70 -5.56 -16.96
CA LYS A 48 -4.41 -6.83 -16.81
C LYS A 48 -5.89 -6.60 -16.57
N GLU A 49 -6.75 -7.17 -17.41
CA GLU A 49 -8.19 -7.29 -17.13
C GLU A 49 -8.42 -8.26 -15.96
N VAL A 50 -9.27 -7.88 -15.01
CA VAL A 50 -9.64 -8.74 -13.89
C VAL A 50 -10.99 -9.41 -14.12
N GLU A 51 -11.17 -10.59 -13.53
CA GLU A 51 -12.42 -11.36 -13.65
C GLU A 51 -13.62 -10.70 -12.96
N GLN A 52 -13.37 -9.75 -12.06
CA GLN A 52 -14.39 -9.08 -11.27
C GLN A 52 -14.98 -7.92 -12.06
N GLU A 53 -16.31 -7.88 -12.17
CA GLU A 53 -17.01 -6.75 -12.76
C GLU A 53 -17.06 -5.55 -11.80
N CYS A 54 -17.16 -4.35 -12.35
CA CYS A 54 -17.31 -3.13 -11.57
C CYS A 54 -18.60 -3.18 -10.73
N PRO A 55 -18.55 -3.00 -9.39
CA PRO A 55 -19.73 -3.09 -8.54
C PRO A 55 -20.73 -1.95 -8.77
N LYS A 56 -20.33 -0.86 -9.44
CA LYS A 56 -21.23 0.26 -9.78
C LYS A 56 -22.01 0.04 -11.08
N CYS A 57 -21.35 -0.43 -12.15
CA CYS A 57 -21.92 -0.44 -13.50
C CYS A 57 -21.85 -1.81 -14.21
N GLN A 58 -21.29 -2.84 -13.57
CA GLN A 58 -21.01 -4.16 -14.16
C GLN A 58 -20.04 -4.11 -15.37
N GLY A 59 -19.32 -3.01 -15.54
CA GLY A 59 -18.31 -2.86 -16.59
C GLY A 59 -17.01 -3.59 -16.29
N LEU A 60 -16.12 -3.63 -17.29
CA LEU A 60 -14.80 -4.24 -17.17
C LEU A 60 -13.91 -3.45 -16.20
N MET A 61 -13.12 -4.19 -15.42
CA MET A 61 -12.14 -3.64 -14.49
C MET A 61 -10.73 -4.05 -14.95
N MET A 62 -9.78 -3.13 -14.84
CA MET A 62 -8.39 -3.34 -15.25
C MET A 62 -7.43 -2.84 -14.17
N ILE A 63 -6.28 -3.48 -14.05
CA ILE A 63 -5.18 -3.00 -13.20
C ILE A 63 -4.48 -1.82 -13.89
N GLU A 64 -4.56 -0.64 -13.29
CA GLU A 64 -3.91 0.59 -13.81
C GLU A 64 -2.59 0.90 -13.08
N GLY A 65 -2.41 0.40 -11.86
CA GLY A 65 -1.24 0.72 -11.06
C GLY A 65 -0.83 -0.37 -10.08
N ILE A 66 0.47 -0.48 -9.85
CA ILE A 66 1.07 -1.28 -8.78
C ILE A 66 2.15 -0.43 -8.13
N TYR A 67 1.98 -0.08 -6.86
CA TYR A 67 2.86 0.88 -6.17
C TYR A 67 2.98 0.60 -4.67
N ILE A 68 3.99 1.19 -4.05
CA ILE A 68 4.25 1.11 -2.61
C ILE A 68 3.58 2.30 -1.93
N VAL A 69 2.76 2.05 -0.91
CA VAL A 69 2.14 3.12 -0.11
C VAL A 69 3.07 3.48 1.05
N ARG A 70 3.56 4.72 1.06
CA ARG A 70 4.38 5.26 2.16
C ARG A 70 3.56 6.27 2.95
N LYS A 71 3.79 6.36 4.25
CA LYS A 71 3.30 7.50 5.04
C LYS A 71 4.06 8.75 4.59
N GLU A 72 3.36 9.88 4.47
CA GLU A 72 4.04 11.16 4.30
C GLU A 72 4.90 11.42 5.54
N GLU A 73 6.20 11.64 5.32
CA GLU A 73 7.05 12.20 6.37
C GLU A 73 6.67 13.67 6.52
N GLU A 74 6.42 14.13 7.75
CA GLU A 74 6.20 15.55 8.01
C GLU A 74 7.43 16.33 7.52
N THR A 75 7.32 17.00 6.37
CA THR A 75 8.40 17.88 5.90
C THR A 75 8.59 18.95 6.96
N PRO A 76 9.81 19.10 7.54
CA PRO A 76 10.08 20.19 8.45
C PRO A 76 9.74 21.50 7.73
N GLN A 77 8.82 22.28 8.30
CA GLN A 77 8.59 23.65 7.84
C GLN A 77 9.85 24.44 8.21
N PHE A 78 10.70 24.70 7.22
CA PHE A 78 11.91 25.50 7.37
C PHE A 78 11.58 26.99 7.48
#